data_AF-A0A3P6V863-F1
#
_entry.id   AF-A0A3P6V863-F1
#
_cell.length_a   1.000
_cell.length_b   1.000
_cell.length_c   1.000
_cell.angle_alpha   90.00
_cell.angle_beta   90.00
_cell.angle_gamma   90.00
#
_symmetry.space_group_name_H-M   'P 1'
#
loop_
_entity.id
_entity.type
_entity.pdbx_description
1 polymer ?
#
loop_
_entity_poly.entity_id
_entity_poly.type
_entity_poly.pdbx_seq_one_letter_code
_entity_poly.pdbx_strand_id
1 'polypeptide(L)'
;MSINLAQMAASAFIKSFYISPEDWGLLNEPPSQAVSERVLQLLQRARTTQRLFETSIRYPTTVLAYVLDEYANARRKVIAEAFINALTVGWNSGPGFESVATKPMELQSHDPLRYAGDMLAWLHQASASEREYFKSLTSDKVETGLMQDCLNNITNGLAYPLQLRLEQLLVTEHSAVLLYKINNILQFYSSVIMNILGEKCTVYATLSELQSLSWNLFISALHQETLNLLTENEFPRHDFLPSVSALEACRLLEAILTCQDMSYAAPDVRQTKCEQVSLRVRLTLL
;
A
#
# COMPACT_ATOMS: atom_id res chain seq x y z
N MET A 1 37.80 2.15 -27.53
CA MET A 1 36.95 2.34 -26.34
C MET A 1 35.55 2.67 -26.85
N SER A 2 34.84 1.63 -27.30
CA SER A 2 33.52 1.74 -27.92
C SER A 2 32.46 1.92 -26.85
N ILE A 3 31.95 3.14 -26.71
CA ILE A 3 30.71 3.39 -25.97
C ILE A 3 29.64 2.53 -26.66
N ASN A 4 29.13 1.53 -25.94
CA ASN A 4 28.20 0.56 -26.51
C ASN A 4 26.94 1.29 -26.99
N LEU A 5 26.39 0.92 -28.15
CA LEU A 5 25.15 1.51 -28.68
C LEU A 5 24.03 1.52 -27.62
N ALA A 6 24.04 0.51 -26.74
CA ALA A 6 23.20 0.40 -25.56
C ALA A 6 23.36 1.56 -24.56
N GLN A 7 24.59 2.00 -24.25
CA GLN A 7 24.86 3.13 -23.36
C GLN A 7 24.40 4.46 -23.98
N MET A 8 24.53 4.63 -25.30
CA MET A 8 24.03 5.82 -25.97
C MET A 8 22.50 5.87 -25.95
N ALA A 9 21.84 4.76 -26.27
CA ALA A 9 20.39 4.63 -26.19
C ALA A 9 19.86 4.85 -24.76
N ALA A 10 20.52 4.26 -23.76
CA ALA A 10 20.25 4.49 -22.34
C ALA A 10 20.39 5.96 -21.94
N SER A 11 21.48 6.64 -22.32
CA SER A 11 21.69 8.05 -21.98
C SER A 11 20.66 8.98 -22.64
N ALA A 12 20.24 8.65 -23.87
CA ALA A 12 19.21 9.39 -24.59
C ALA A 12 17.84 9.16 -23.94
N PHE A 13 17.55 7.93 -23.52
CA PHE A 13 16.35 7.58 -22.77
C PHE A 13 16.30 8.33 -21.43
N ILE A 14 17.36 8.31 -20.63
CA ILE A 14 17.46 9.04 -19.35
C ILE A 14 17.19 10.54 -19.54
N LYS A 15 17.78 11.16 -20.56
CA LYS A 15 17.55 12.59 -20.88
C LYS A 15 16.11 12.90 -21.28
N SER A 16 15.31 11.90 -21.60
CA SER A 16 13.93 12.08 -22.06
C SER A 16 12.87 11.91 -20.95
N PHE A 17 13.22 11.31 -19.80
CA PHE A 17 12.37 11.29 -18.59
C PHE A 17 12.65 12.45 -17.63
N TYR A 18 13.78 13.14 -17.79
CA TYR A 18 14.09 14.32 -16.99
C TYR A 18 13.29 15.54 -17.48
N ILE A 19 12.28 15.94 -16.70
CA ILE A 19 11.62 17.23 -16.80
C ILE A 19 12.30 18.15 -15.80
N SER A 20 12.85 19.28 -16.26
CA SER A 20 13.56 20.19 -15.36
C SER A 20 12.58 20.86 -14.37
N PRO A 21 13.03 21.30 -13.18
CA PRO A 21 12.19 22.03 -12.25
C PRO A 21 11.57 23.30 -12.85
N GLU A 22 12.27 23.93 -13.79
CA GLU A 22 11.80 25.08 -14.56
C GLU A 22 10.63 24.70 -15.48
N ASP A 23 10.70 23.54 -16.13
CA ASP A 23 9.65 23.05 -17.03
C ASP A 23 8.37 22.65 -16.25
N TRP A 24 8.48 22.28 -14.97
CA TRP A 24 7.32 22.07 -14.10
C TRP A 24 6.60 23.38 -13.73
N GLY A 25 7.33 24.50 -13.66
CA GLY A 25 6.76 25.81 -13.39
C GLY A 25 5.80 26.30 -14.47
N LEU A 26 5.95 25.81 -15.70
CA LEU A 26 5.14 26.18 -16.87
C LEU A 26 3.66 25.80 -16.74
N LEU A 27 3.32 24.80 -15.90
CA LEU A 27 1.93 24.40 -15.65
C LEU A 27 1.14 25.46 -14.85
N ASN A 28 1.85 26.37 -14.17
CA ASN A 28 1.25 27.44 -13.36
C ASN A 28 1.29 28.80 -14.08
N GLU A 29 1.91 28.89 -15.26
CA GLU A 29 1.97 30.12 -16.04
C GLU A 29 0.74 30.25 -16.97
N PRO A 30 0.20 31.48 -17.16
CA PRO A 30 -0.89 31.70 -18.09
C PRO A 30 -0.45 31.31 -19.52
N PRO A 31 -1.36 30.74 -20.34
CA PRO A 31 -1.01 30.19 -21.64
C PRO A 31 -0.44 31.28 -22.56
N SER A 32 0.89 31.25 -22.72
CA SER A 32 1.62 32.07 -23.69
C SER A 32 2.10 31.20 -24.86
N GLN A 33 2.40 31.83 -25.99
CA GLN A 33 2.86 31.14 -27.19
C GLN A 33 4.16 30.34 -26.93
N ALA A 34 5.05 30.87 -26.09
CA ALA A 34 6.29 30.21 -25.69
C ALA A 34 6.07 29.01 -24.75
N VAL A 35 5.12 29.12 -23.81
CA VAL A 35 4.73 28.01 -22.91
C VAL A 35 4.13 26.87 -23.73
N SER A 36 3.28 27.20 -24.72
CA SER A 36 2.64 26.25 -25.63
C SER A 36 3.65 25.44 -26.44
N GLU A 37 4.66 26.11 -27.02
CA GLU A 37 5.75 25.44 -27.74
C GLU A 37 6.59 24.55 -26.83
N ARG A 38 6.86 24.98 -25.59
CA ARG A 38 7.63 24.20 -24.62
C ARG A 38 6.87 22.96 -24.16
N VAL A 39 5.57 23.07 -23.91
CA VAL A 39 4.68 21.93 -23.61
C VAL A 39 4.61 20.96 -24.78
N LEU A 40 4.50 21.47 -26.01
CA LEU A 40 4.56 20.64 -27.22
C LEU A 40 5.91 19.90 -27.36
N GLN A 41 7.03 20.54 -26.99
CA GLN A 41 8.33 19.86 -26.95
C GLN A 41 8.40 18.77 -25.87
N LEU A 42 7.81 18.99 -24.69
CA LEU A 42 7.70 17.96 -23.64
C LEU A 42 6.83 16.78 -24.10
N LEU A 43 5.70 17.06 -24.75
CA LEU A 43 4.83 16.02 -25.34
C LEU A 43 5.52 15.26 -26.48
N GLN A 44 6.31 15.95 -27.32
CA GLN A 44 7.12 15.31 -28.34
C GLN A 44 8.22 14.43 -27.73
N ARG A 45 8.84 14.85 -26.61
CA ARG A 45 9.79 14.03 -25.84
C ARG A 45 9.12 12.80 -25.24
N ALA A 46 7.91 12.93 -24.70
CA ALA A 46 7.11 11.81 -24.20
C ALA A 46 6.70 10.83 -25.34
N ARG A 47 6.45 11.36 -26.55
CA ARG A 47 6.18 10.54 -27.73
C ARG A 47 7.42 9.83 -28.26
N THR A 48 8.59 10.46 -28.17
CA THR A 48 9.86 9.81 -28.55
C THR A 48 10.30 8.78 -27.53
N THR A 49 10.06 8.96 -26.22
CA THR A 49 10.25 7.89 -25.23
C THR A 49 9.38 6.68 -25.53
N GLN A 50 8.09 6.89 -25.81
CA GLN A 50 7.18 5.82 -26.20
C GLN A 50 7.69 5.07 -27.44
N ARG A 51 8.11 5.78 -28.49
CA ARG A 51 8.68 5.17 -29.71
C ARG A 51 10.00 4.45 -29.46
N LEU A 52 10.88 4.98 -28.62
CA LEU A 52 12.14 4.35 -28.24
C LEU A 52 11.87 3.06 -27.45
N PHE A 53 10.84 3.06 -26.62
CA PHE A 53 10.39 1.89 -25.89
C PHE A 53 9.85 0.81 -26.84
N GLU A 54 8.95 1.19 -27.77
CA GLU A 54 8.41 0.31 -28.82
C GLU A 54 9.50 -0.28 -29.74
N THR A 55 10.52 0.52 -30.07
CA THR A 55 11.66 0.05 -30.86
C THR A 55 12.59 -0.82 -30.04
N SER A 56 12.82 -0.52 -28.75
CA SER A 56 13.64 -1.34 -27.85
C SER A 56 13.01 -2.72 -27.58
N ILE A 57 11.68 -2.84 -27.59
CA ILE A 57 10.99 -4.15 -27.58
C ILE A 57 11.40 -5.04 -28.77
N ARG A 58 11.88 -4.42 -29.86
CA ARG A 58 12.30 -5.10 -31.10
C ARG A 58 13.81 -5.45 -31.12
N TYR A 59 14.59 -4.99 -30.14
CA TYR A 59 16.04 -5.19 -29.97
C TYR A 59 16.34 -6.18 -28.82
N PRO A 60 17.57 -6.74 -28.71
CA PRO A 60 17.88 -7.80 -27.74
C PRO A 60 17.45 -7.47 -26.31
N THR A 61 16.89 -8.48 -25.63
CA THR A 61 16.26 -8.45 -24.30
C THR A 61 17.07 -7.72 -23.22
N THR A 62 18.39 -7.66 -23.33
CA THR A 62 19.27 -6.95 -22.41
C THR A 62 19.14 -5.43 -22.46
N VAL A 63 18.89 -4.83 -23.63
CA VAL A 63 18.70 -3.38 -23.75
C VAL A 63 17.34 -2.96 -23.20
N LEU A 64 16.30 -3.74 -23.49
CA LEU A 64 14.96 -3.51 -22.95
C LEU A 64 14.95 -3.62 -21.42
N ALA A 65 15.63 -4.62 -20.85
CA ALA A 65 15.73 -4.77 -19.39
C ALA A 65 16.40 -3.57 -18.72
N TYR A 66 17.47 -3.03 -19.31
CA TYR A 66 18.13 -1.83 -18.77
C TYR A 66 17.22 -0.59 -18.83
N VAL A 67 16.54 -0.39 -19.96
CA VAL A 67 15.60 0.73 -20.16
C VAL A 67 14.43 0.64 -19.16
N LEU A 68 13.94 -0.57 -18.92
CA LEU A 68 12.88 -0.84 -17.94
C LEU A 68 13.33 -0.60 -16.50
N ASP A 69 14.56 -0.92 -16.15
CA ASP A 69 15.09 -0.70 -14.81
C ASP A 69 15.24 0.81 -14.52
N GLU A 70 15.75 1.59 -15.49
CA GLU A 70 15.83 3.05 -15.36
C GLU A 70 14.44 3.69 -15.27
N TYR A 71 13.49 3.24 -16.10
CA TYR A 71 12.10 3.66 -16.00
C TYR A 71 11.53 3.36 -14.60
N ALA A 72 11.75 2.15 -14.09
CA ALA A 72 11.29 1.74 -12.78
C ALA A 72 11.91 2.60 -11.66
N ASN A 73 13.20 2.91 -11.75
CA ASN A 73 13.90 3.75 -10.79
C ASN A 73 13.38 5.20 -10.79
N ALA A 74 13.07 5.76 -11.96
CA ALA A 74 12.47 7.10 -12.05
C ALA A 74 11.05 7.12 -11.45
N ARG A 75 10.20 6.15 -11.81
CA ARG A 75 8.84 6.01 -11.28
C ARG A 75 8.82 5.75 -9.77
N ARG A 76 9.76 4.94 -9.25
CA ARG A 76 9.91 4.66 -7.81
C ARG A 76 10.04 5.95 -6.98
N LYS A 77 10.82 6.93 -7.46
CA LYS A 77 10.97 8.20 -6.74
C LYS A 77 9.67 8.98 -6.70
N VAL A 78 9.00 9.09 -7.86
CA VAL A 78 7.73 9.80 -8.01
C VAL A 78 6.64 9.20 -7.13
N ILE A 79 6.49 7.87 -7.13
CA ILE A 79 5.45 7.19 -6.36
C ILE A 79 5.70 7.28 -4.85
N ALA A 80 6.97 7.20 -4.41
CA ALA A 80 7.34 7.34 -3.00
C ALA A 80 7.09 8.76 -2.49
N GLU A 81 7.48 9.78 -3.27
CA GLU A 81 7.20 11.19 -2.95
C GLU A 81 5.70 11.47 -2.93
N ALA A 82 4.94 10.94 -3.91
CA ALA A 82 3.49 11.08 -3.95
C ALA A 82 2.81 10.45 -2.72
N PHE A 83 3.32 9.30 -2.25
CA PHE A 83 2.80 8.66 -1.04
C PHE A 83 3.07 9.50 0.22
N ILE A 84 4.30 9.99 0.39
CA ILE A 84 4.66 10.84 1.52
C ILE A 84 3.84 12.14 1.51
N ASN A 85 3.64 12.74 0.34
CA ASN A 85 2.80 13.92 0.19
C ASN A 85 1.34 13.63 0.54
N ALA A 86 0.79 12.49 0.11
CA ALA A 86 -0.56 12.07 0.51
C ALA A 86 -0.71 11.91 2.03
N LEU A 87 0.32 11.37 2.70
CA LEU A 87 0.34 11.22 4.15
C LEU A 87 0.39 12.56 4.89
N THR A 88 1.27 13.46 4.46
CA THR A 88 1.70 14.63 5.26
C THR A 88 1.15 15.97 4.79
N VAL A 89 0.88 16.13 3.49
CA VAL A 89 0.47 17.40 2.87
C VAL A 89 -0.95 17.34 2.29
N GLY A 90 -1.42 16.16 1.90
CA GLY A 90 -2.68 15.99 1.18
C GLY A 90 -2.54 16.33 -0.31
N TRP A 91 -3.64 16.30 -1.06
CA TRP A 91 -3.63 16.65 -2.48
C TRP A 91 -4.06 18.10 -2.68
N ASN A 92 -3.11 18.94 -3.10
CA ASN A 92 -3.38 20.32 -3.49
C ASN A 92 -3.37 20.37 -5.02
N SER A 93 -4.54 20.41 -5.67
CA SER A 93 -4.58 20.81 -7.09
C SER A 93 -4.19 22.28 -7.15
N GLY A 94 -3.32 22.63 -8.10
CA GLY A 94 -2.70 23.94 -8.26
C GLY A 94 -3.69 25.12 -8.37
N PRO A 95 -3.17 26.36 -8.34
CA PRO A 95 -3.99 27.57 -8.28
C PRO A 95 -4.81 27.73 -9.57
N GLY A 96 -6.15 27.61 -9.50
CA GLY A 96 -7.03 27.99 -10.61
C GLY A 96 -8.31 27.16 -10.83
N PHE A 97 -8.49 26.05 -10.14
CA PHE A 97 -9.74 25.28 -10.14
C PHE A 97 -10.19 25.10 -8.69
N GLU A 98 -11.49 25.18 -8.37
CA GLU A 98 -11.99 24.90 -7.01
C GLU A 98 -11.52 23.51 -6.60
N SER A 99 -10.45 23.50 -5.82
CA SER A 99 -9.69 22.31 -5.48
C SER A 99 -10.43 21.65 -4.33
N VAL A 100 -10.91 20.43 -4.54
CA VAL A 100 -11.20 19.51 -3.43
C VAL A 100 -9.84 19.20 -2.79
N ALA A 101 -9.35 20.11 -1.95
CA ALA A 101 -8.15 19.90 -1.17
C ALA A 101 -8.43 18.73 -0.22
N THR A 102 -7.88 17.56 -0.51
CA THR A 102 -7.94 16.45 0.44
C THR A 102 -6.92 16.75 1.52
N LYS A 103 -7.36 16.72 2.79
CA LYS A 103 -6.44 16.95 3.91
C LYS A 103 -5.41 15.81 3.94
N PRO A 104 -4.22 16.04 4.51
CA PRO A 104 -3.26 14.98 4.77
C PRO A 104 -3.93 13.83 5.51
N MET A 105 -3.58 12.60 5.13
CA MET A 105 -4.15 11.41 5.77
C MET A 105 -3.90 11.45 7.29
N GLU A 106 -2.68 11.82 7.71
CA GLU A 106 -2.29 11.94 9.13
C GLU A 106 -3.14 12.96 9.91
N LEU A 107 -3.63 14.01 9.25
CA LEU A 107 -4.46 15.06 9.86
C LEU A 107 -5.96 14.77 9.80
N GLN A 108 -6.39 13.82 8.96
CA GLN A 108 -7.79 13.50 8.74
C GLN A 108 -8.25 12.26 9.52
N SER A 109 -7.33 11.38 9.89
CA SER A 109 -7.64 10.12 10.55
C SER A 109 -7.40 10.18 12.06
N HIS A 110 -8.39 10.67 12.81
CA HIS A 110 -8.47 10.42 14.25
C HIS A 110 -8.83 8.96 14.59
N ASP A 111 -9.21 8.18 13.57
CA ASP A 111 -9.54 6.76 13.67
C ASP A 111 -8.41 5.91 13.04
N PRO A 112 -7.72 5.06 13.83
CA PRO A 112 -6.64 4.20 13.34
C PRO A 112 -7.07 3.22 12.23
N LEU A 113 -8.29 2.68 12.30
CA LEU A 113 -8.76 1.75 11.27
C LEU A 113 -8.90 2.45 9.92
N ARG A 114 -9.45 3.67 9.95
CA ARG A 114 -9.55 4.53 8.76
C ARG A 114 -8.17 4.91 8.23
N TYR A 115 -7.23 5.27 9.10
CA TYR A 115 -5.87 5.61 8.68
C TYR A 115 -5.19 4.44 7.94
N ALA A 116 -5.26 3.25 8.53
CA ALA A 116 -4.74 2.03 7.90
C ALA A 116 -5.45 1.71 6.58
N GLY A 117 -6.78 1.83 6.56
CA GLY A 117 -7.59 1.61 5.36
C GLY A 117 -7.23 2.57 4.22
N ASP A 118 -7.07 3.86 4.51
CA ASP A 118 -6.74 4.88 3.52
C ASP A 118 -5.33 4.63 2.94
N MET A 119 -4.35 4.23 3.77
CA MET A 119 -2.99 3.87 3.31
C MET A 119 -3.00 2.68 2.35
N LEU A 120 -3.76 1.64 2.69
CA LEU A 120 -3.88 0.44 1.87
C LEU A 120 -4.68 0.70 0.57
N ALA A 121 -5.70 1.53 0.63
CA ALA A 121 -6.46 1.97 -0.54
C ALA A 121 -5.58 2.76 -1.52
N TRP A 122 -4.77 3.69 -0.99
CA TRP A 122 -3.81 4.44 -1.79
C TRP A 122 -2.81 3.51 -2.48
N LEU A 123 -2.23 2.56 -1.73
CA LEU A 123 -1.31 1.56 -2.27
C LEU A 123 -1.95 0.75 -3.40
N HIS A 124 -3.19 0.28 -3.20
CA HIS A 124 -3.94 -0.47 -4.20
C HIS A 124 -4.14 0.35 -5.48
N GLN A 125 -4.63 1.59 -5.35
CA GLN A 125 -4.85 2.48 -6.49
C GLN A 125 -3.56 2.78 -7.24
N ALA A 126 -2.47 3.07 -6.52
CA ALA A 126 -1.17 3.35 -7.11
C ALA A 126 -0.63 2.11 -7.86
N SER A 127 -0.72 0.92 -7.25
CA SER A 127 -0.28 -0.34 -7.86
C SER A 127 -1.09 -0.69 -9.13
N ALA A 128 -2.42 -0.48 -9.10
CA ALA A 128 -3.26 -0.68 -10.27
C ALA A 128 -2.90 0.30 -11.41
N SER A 129 -2.68 1.57 -11.06
CA SER A 129 -2.31 2.61 -12.02
C SER A 129 -0.95 2.33 -12.68
N GLU A 130 0.08 1.93 -11.91
CA GLU A 130 1.39 1.56 -12.48
C GLU A 130 1.30 0.38 -13.43
N ARG A 131 0.48 -0.63 -13.10
CA ARG A 131 0.24 -1.78 -13.98
C ARG A 131 -0.41 -1.35 -15.29
N GLU A 132 -1.37 -0.44 -15.25
CA GLU A 132 -1.99 0.11 -16.45
C GLU A 132 -1.03 0.97 -17.26
N TYR A 133 -0.22 1.83 -16.63
CA TYR A 133 0.80 2.61 -17.32
C TYR A 133 1.84 1.73 -18.00
N PHE A 134 2.29 0.67 -17.34
CA PHE A 134 3.20 -0.30 -17.93
C PHE A 134 2.59 -0.98 -19.16
N LYS A 135 1.34 -1.46 -19.05
CA LYS A 135 0.60 -2.06 -20.18
C LYS A 135 0.30 -1.08 -21.31
N SER A 136 0.20 0.22 -21.02
CA SER A 136 0.04 1.24 -22.06
C SER A 136 1.35 1.53 -22.78
N LEU A 137 2.48 1.50 -22.06
CA LEU A 137 3.81 1.74 -22.61
C LEU A 137 4.34 0.53 -23.39
N THR A 138 3.97 -0.66 -22.94
CA THR A 138 4.40 -1.94 -23.49
C THR A 138 3.23 -2.60 -24.22
N SER A 139 3.39 -2.96 -25.50
CA SER A 139 2.37 -3.78 -26.17
C SER A 139 2.21 -5.12 -25.43
N ASP A 140 1.03 -5.75 -25.49
CA ASP A 140 0.63 -7.03 -24.87
C ASP A 140 1.59 -8.23 -25.07
N LYS A 141 2.68 -8.05 -25.83
CA LYS A 141 3.68 -9.07 -26.17
C LYS A 141 4.83 -9.18 -25.16
N VAL A 142 4.89 -8.34 -24.12
CA VAL A 142 5.96 -8.41 -23.11
C VAL A 142 5.71 -9.57 -22.14
N GLU A 143 6.77 -10.31 -21.81
CA GLU A 143 6.71 -11.40 -20.83
C GLU A 143 6.18 -10.90 -19.48
N THR A 144 5.23 -11.65 -18.92
CA THR A 144 4.59 -11.31 -17.63
C THR A 144 5.59 -11.20 -16.48
N GLY A 145 6.71 -11.93 -16.55
CA GLY A 145 7.79 -11.84 -15.56
C GLY A 145 8.47 -10.48 -15.55
N LEU A 146 8.84 -9.94 -16.71
CA LEU A 146 9.48 -8.61 -16.83
C LEU A 146 8.56 -7.49 -16.33
N MET A 147 7.26 -7.60 -16.57
CA MET A 147 6.26 -6.67 -16.02
C MET A 147 6.26 -6.74 -14.48
N GLN A 148 6.21 -7.94 -13.90
CA GLN A 148 6.22 -8.11 -12.45
C GLN A 148 7.51 -7.58 -11.81
N ASP A 149 8.66 -7.84 -12.43
CA ASP A 149 9.95 -7.34 -11.94
C ASP A 149 10.03 -5.80 -11.98
N CYS A 150 9.58 -5.20 -13.09
CA CYS A 150 9.53 -3.74 -13.21
C CYS A 150 8.56 -3.12 -12.21
N LEU A 151 7.34 -3.66 -12.08
CA LEU A 151 6.36 -3.19 -11.12
C LEU A 151 6.86 -3.34 -9.69
N ASN A 152 7.47 -4.47 -9.33
CA ASN A 152 8.11 -4.66 -8.03
C ASN A 152 9.19 -3.59 -7.80
N ASN A 153 10.02 -3.29 -8.79
CA ASN A 153 11.00 -2.22 -8.68
C ASN A 153 10.34 -0.85 -8.48
N ILE A 154 9.21 -0.54 -9.10
CA ILE A 154 8.51 0.73 -8.87
C ILE A 154 7.94 0.79 -7.45
N THR A 155 7.20 -0.25 -7.05
CA THR A 155 6.47 -0.28 -5.78
C THR A 155 7.35 -0.51 -4.56
N ASN A 156 8.59 -0.99 -4.72
CA ASN A 156 9.56 -1.15 -3.62
C ASN A 156 9.79 0.18 -2.86
N GLY A 157 9.71 1.33 -3.55
CA GLY A 157 9.79 2.64 -2.91
C GLY A 157 8.70 2.92 -1.87
N LEU A 158 7.58 2.19 -1.91
CA LEU A 158 6.47 2.30 -0.98
C LEU A 158 6.60 1.39 0.24
N ALA A 159 7.41 0.33 0.15
CA ALA A 159 7.49 -0.71 1.16
C ALA A 159 7.88 -0.16 2.53
N TYR A 160 8.96 0.63 2.59
CA TYR A 160 9.48 1.17 3.85
C TYR A 160 8.56 2.25 4.47
N PRO A 161 8.10 3.29 3.75
CA PRO A 161 7.16 4.28 4.31
C PRO A 161 5.87 3.66 4.82
N LEU A 162 5.32 2.68 4.08
CA LEU A 162 4.11 1.96 4.47
C LEU A 162 4.34 1.15 5.75
N GLN A 163 5.44 0.40 5.80
CA GLN A 163 5.82 -0.38 6.98
C GLN A 163 5.95 0.50 8.20
N LEU A 164 6.73 1.58 8.11
CA LEU A 164 6.97 2.48 9.23
C LEU A 164 5.66 3.01 9.83
N ARG A 165 4.73 3.48 9.00
CA ARG A 165 3.46 4.06 9.48
C ARG A 165 2.49 3.03 10.03
N LEU A 166 2.33 1.88 9.36
CA LEU A 166 1.45 0.83 9.83
C LEU A 166 1.99 0.16 11.10
N GLU A 167 3.31 -0.06 11.19
CA GLU A 167 3.94 -0.62 12.38
C GLU A 167 3.80 0.32 13.58
N GLN A 168 4.05 1.62 13.38
CA GLN A 168 3.83 2.63 14.43
C GLN A 168 2.39 2.60 14.95
N LEU A 169 1.41 2.61 14.03
CA LEU A 169 -0.01 2.51 14.39
C LEU A 169 -0.31 1.22 15.17
N LEU A 170 0.17 0.07 14.68
CA LEU A 170 -0.09 -1.21 15.33
C LEU A 170 0.47 -1.28 16.75
N VAL A 171 1.68 -0.75 16.98
CA VAL A 171 2.34 -0.79 18.30
C VAL A 171 1.67 0.16 19.30
N THR A 172 1.06 1.26 18.83
CA THR A 172 0.33 2.19 19.70
C THR A 172 -1.10 1.74 20.03
N GLU A 173 -1.67 0.82 19.25
CA GLU A 173 -3.02 0.32 19.50
C GLU A 173 -3.06 -0.78 20.56
N HIS A 174 -3.95 -0.60 21.55
CA HIS A 174 -4.11 -1.55 22.65
C HIS A 174 -5.43 -2.33 22.59
N SER A 175 -6.39 -1.89 21.78
CA SER A 175 -7.69 -2.57 21.66
C SER A 175 -7.58 -3.84 20.83
N ALA A 176 -7.92 -4.99 21.44
CA ALA A 176 -7.93 -6.28 20.73
C ALA A 176 -8.88 -6.26 19.51
N VAL A 177 -10.07 -5.65 19.66
CA VAL A 177 -11.07 -5.55 18.59
C VAL A 177 -10.52 -4.74 17.40
N LEU A 178 -9.87 -3.61 17.66
CA LEU A 178 -9.34 -2.76 16.59
C LEU A 178 -8.16 -3.42 15.87
N LEU A 179 -7.25 -4.05 16.62
CA LEU A 179 -6.14 -4.82 16.06
C LEU A 179 -6.65 -5.97 15.16
N TYR A 180 -7.72 -6.65 15.57
CA TYR A 180 -8.36 -7.69 14.74
C TYR A 180 -8.97 -7.11 13.45
N LYS A 181 -9.64 -5.95 13.53
CA LYS A 181 -10.16 -5.26 12.33
C LYS A 181 -9.04 -4.84 11.38
N ILE A 182 -7.95 -4.27 11.91
CA ILE A 182 -6.76 -3.89 11.13
C ILE A 182 -6.13 -5.13 10.49
N ASN A 183 -6.05 -6.25 11.21
CA ASN A 183 -5.56 -7.51 10.66
C ASN A 183 -6.37 -7.99 9.44
N ASN A 184 -7.70 -7.88 9.51
CA ASN A 184 -8.58 -8.30 8.43
C ASN A 184 -8.43 -7.44 7.17
N ILE A 185 -8.29 -6.12 7.32
CA ILE A 185 -8.04 -5.24 6.15
C ILE A 185 -6.65 -5.48 5.58
N LEU A 186 -5.62 -5.72 6.40
CA LEU A 186 -4.28 -6.08 5.95
C LEU A 186 -4.30 -7.37 5.14
N GLN A 187 -5.00 -8.39 5.62
CA GLN A 187 -5.17 -9.66 4.92
C GLN A 187 -5.88 -9.47 3.57
N PHE A 188 -6.98 -8.69 3.54
CA PHE A 188 -7.70 -8.39 2.31
C PHE A 188 -6.79 -7.69 1.29
N TYR A 189 -6.15 -6.58 1.68
CA TYR A 189 -5.30 -5.84 0.75
C TYR A 189 -4.04 -6.62 0.36
N SER A 190 -3.47 -7.45 1.23
CA SER A 190 -2.38 -8.35 0.86
C SER A 190 -2.77 -9.29 -0.29
N SER A 191 -3.98 -9.86 -0.24
CA SER A 191 -4.50 -10.70 -1.33
C SER A 191 -4.75 -9.91 -2.62
N VAL A 192 -5.27 -8.69 -2.53
CA VAL A 192 -5.51 -7.80 -3.68
C VAL A 192 -4.18 -7.42 -4.34
N ILE A 193 -3.19 -7.02 -3.54
CA ILE A 193 -1.86 -6.64 -4.03
C ILE A 193 -1.13 -7.84 -4.64
N MET A 194 -1.25 -9.04 -4.06
CA MET A 194 -0.70 -10.26 -4.65
C MET A 194 -1.26 -10.53 -6.05
N ASN A 195 -2.56 -10.29 -6.27
CA ASN A 195 -3.18 -10.45 -7.60
C ASN A 195 -2.72 -9.39 -8.63
N ILE A 196 -2.24 -8.23 -8.17
CA ILE A 196 -1.80 -7.14 -9.04
C ILE A 196 -0.31 -7.26 -9.38
N LEU A 197 0.53 -7.46 -8.36
CA LEU A 197 2.00 -7.39 -8.46
C LEU A 197 2.67 -8.77 -8.50
N GLY A 198 1.98 -9.82 -8.08
CA GLY A 198 2.53 -11.18 -7.97
C GLY A 198 3.24 -11.47 -6.64
N GLU A 199 3.54 -12.74 -6.41
CA GLU A 199 4.05 -13.29 -5.15
C GLU A 199 5.45 -12.79 -4.77
N LYS A 200 6.29 -12.45 -5.75
CA LYS A 200 7.68 -12.00 -5.53
C LYS A 200 7.79 -10.52 -5.12
N CYS A 201 6.68 -9.83 -4.92
CA CYS A 201 6.69 -8.41 -4.65
C CYS A 201 7.14 -8.10 -3.21
N THR A 202 8.07 -7.17 -3.07
CA THR A 202 8.56 -6.65 -1.77
C THR A 202 7.43 -6.09 -0.91
N VAL A 203 6.49 -5.36 -1.52
CA VAL A 203 5.32 -4.80 -0.81
C VAL A 203 4.37 -5.89 -0.31
N TYR A 204 4.22 -6.99 -1.06
CA TYR A 204 3.44 -8.12 -0.57
C TYR A 204 4.09 -8.75 0.67
N ALA A 205 5.42 -8.93 0.65
CA ALA A 205 6.16 -9.42 1.80
C ALA A 205 5.99 -8.51 3.03
N THR A 206 6.11 -7.19 2.87
CA THR A 206 5.92 -6.25 3.99
C THR A 206 4.48 -6.27 4.53
N LEU A 207 3.46 -6.37 3.67
CA LEU A 207 2.07 -6.53 4.11
C LEU A 207 1.85 -7.83 4.90
N SER A 208 2.48 -8.93 4.47
CA SER A 208 2.41 -10.22 5.17
C SER A 208 3.09 -10.16 6.55
N GLU A 209 4.22 -9.47 6.66
CA GLU A 209 4.91 -9.25 7.93
C GLU A 209 4.07 -8.38 8.88
N LEU A 210 3.50 -7.28 8.38
CA LEU A 210 2.59 -6.42 9.14
C LEU A 210 1.32 -7.15 9.59
N GLN A 211 0.75 -8.00 8.73
CA GLN A 211 -0.39 -8.85 9.09
C GLN A 211 -0.01 -9.81 10.22
N SER A 212 1.18 -10.42 10.17
CA SER A 212 1.66 -11.31 11.22
C SER A 212 1.89 -10.57 12.54
N LEU A 213 2.49 -9.37 12.48
CA LEU A 213 2.65 -8.49 13.64
C LEU A 213 1.29 -8.13 14.27
N SER A 214 0.36 -7.66 13.44
CA SER A 214 -1.00 -7.30 13.87
C SER A 214 -1.71 -8.48 14.54
N TRP A 215 -1.53 -9.70 14.02
CA TRP A 215 -2.10 -10.90 14.63
C TRP A 215 -1.50 -11.18 16.01
N ASN A 216 -0.17 -11.10 16.15
CA ASN A 216 0.50 -11.34 17.42
C ASN A 216 0.12 -10.30 18.48
N LEU A 217 0.02 -9.03 18.09
CA LEU A 217 -0.43 -7.96 18.97
C LEU A 217 -1.89 -8.16 19.38
N PHE A 218 -2.76 -8.53 18.44
CA PHE A 218 -4.16 -8.88 18.74
C PHE A 218 -4.26 -9.99 19.79
N ILE A 219 -3.55 -11.10 19.59
CA ILE A 219 -3.56 -12.24 20.52
C ILE A 219 -3.04 -11.82 21.90
N SER A 220 -2.05 -10.94 21.95
CA SER A 220 -1.48 -10.44 23.20
C SER A 220 -2.44 -9.50 23.93
N ALA A 221 -3.08 -8.58 23.20
CA ALA A 221 -4.10 -7.67 23.74
C ALA A 221 -5.32 -8.45 24.26
N LEU A 222 -5.82 -9.42 23.48
CA LEU A 222 -6.93 -10.28 23.89
C LEU A 222 -6.61 -11.04 25.19
N HIS A 223 -5.40 -11.57 25.29
CA HIS A 223 -4.97 -12.28 26.49
C HIS A 223 -4.90 -11.34 27.70
N GLN A 224 -4.36 -10.13 27.55
CA GLN A 224 -4.32 -9.16 28.65
C GLN A 224 -5.70 -8.67 29.08
N GLU A 225 -6.60 -8.37 28.13
CA GLU A 225 -7.99 -8.00 28.43
C GLU A 225 -8.69 -9.15 29.18
N THR A 226 -8.52 -10.40 28.74
CA THR A 226 -9.10 -11.58 29.40
C THR A 226 -8.54 -11.76 30.83
N LEU A 227 -7.23 -11.61 31.03
CA LEU A 227 -6.62 -11.71 32.36
C LEU A 227 -7.12 -10.63 33.31
N ASN A 228 -7.24 -9.38 32.85
CA ASN A 228 -7.76 -8.28 33.66
C ASN A 228 -9.18 -8.58 34.15
N LEU A 229 -10.04 -9.09 33.26
CA LEU A 229 -11.41 -9.50 33.60
C LEU A 229 -11.44 -10.64 34.64
N LEU A 230 -10.48 -11.57 34.57
CA LEU A 230 -10.39 -12.69 35.52
C LEU A 230 -9.81 -12.28 36.89
N THR A 231 -8.95 -11.26 36.93
CA THR A 231 -8.43 -10.72 38.19
C THR A 231 -9.43 -9.86 38.95
N GLU A 232 -10.44 -9.30 38.27
CA GLU A 232 -11.59 -8.67 38.92
C GLU A 232 -12.49 -9.74 39.57
N ASN A 233 -12.08 -10.15 40.77
CA ASN A 233 -12.74 -11.18 41.55
C ASN A 233 -14.03 -10.62 42.17
N GLU A 234 -15.14 -10.64 41.42
CA GLU A 234 -16.47 -10.39 41.98
C GLU A 234 -16.87 -11.58 42.88
N PHE A 235 -17.36 -11.29 44.09
CA PHE A 235 -17.97 -12.31 44.95
C PHE A 235 -19.14 -12.97 44.21
N PRO A 236 -19.36 -14.30 44.38
CA PRO A 236 -20.44 -15.01 43.71
C PRO A 236 -21.79 -14.37 44.05
N ARG A 237 -22.47 -13.86 43.01
CA ARG A 237 -23.76 -13.19 43.15
C ARG A 237 -24.83 -14.20 43.57
N HIS A 238 -25.68 -13.83 44.54
CA HIS A 238 -26.76 -14.68 45.04
C HIS A 238 -27.88 -14.94 44.02
N ASP A 239 -27.89 -14.18 42.92
CA ASP A 239 -28.95 -14.18 41.92
C ASP A 239 -28.74 -15.20 40.77
N PHE A 240 -27.72 -16.07 40.87
CA PHE A 240 -27.30 -17.04 39.83
C PHE A 240 -27.04 -16.42 38.44
N LEU A 241 -26.96 -15.10 38.34
CA LEU A 241 -26.59 -14.38 37.13
C LEU A 241 -25.09 -14.56 36.85
N PRO A 242 -24.66 -14.59 35.58
CA PRO A 242 -23.24 -14.57 35.23
C PRO A 242 -22.55 -13.33 35.83
N SER A 243 -21.29 -13.48 36.24
CA SER A 243 -20.49 -12.34 36.75
C SER A 243 -20.33 -11.28 35.66
N VAL A 244 -20.08 -10.03 36.07
CA VAL A 244 -19.87 -8.94 35.10
C VAL A 244 -18.67 -9.24 34.21
N SER A 245 -17.60 -9.80 34.77
CA SER A 245 -16.43 -10.25 34.03
C SER A 245 -16.76 -11.30 32.96
N ALA A 246 -17.66 -12.25 33.25
CA ALA A 246 -18.09 -13.23 32.27
C ALA A 246 -18.93 -12.59 31.15
N LEU A 247 -19.81 -11.64 31.49
CA LEU A 247 -20.61 -10.90 30.52
C LEU A 247 -19.71 -10.02 29.61
N GLU A 248 -18.70 -9.39 30.18
CA GLU A 248 -17.73 -8.56 29.45
C GLU A 248 -16.84 -9.39 28.53
N ALA A 249 -16.38 -10.56 28.99
CA ALA A 249 -15.66 -11.52 28.14
C ALA A 249 -16.53 -12.00 26.97
N CYS A 250 -17.81 -12.31 27.21
CA CYS A 250 -18.77 -12.66 26.15
C CYS A 250 -18.98 -11.52 25.16
N ARG A 251 -19.10 -10.26 25.63
CA ARG A 251 -19.22 -9.08 24.76
C ARG A 251 -17.96 -8.83 23.93
N LEU A 252 -16.78 -9.05 24.49
CA LEU A 252 -15.51 -8.95 23.78
C LEU A 252 -15.42 -9.99 22.65
N LEU A 253 -15.77 -11.24 22.96
CA LEU A 253 -15.87 -12.31 21.97
C LEU A 253 -16.91 -12.00 20.89
N GLU A 254 -18.07 -11.50 21.28
CA GLU A 254 -19.12 -11.07 20.34
C GLU A 254 -18.61 -9.95 19.42
N ALA A 255 -17.91 -8.96 19.96
CA ALA A 255 -17.31 -7.87 19.18
C ALA A 255 -16.26 -8.38 18.18
N ILE A 256 -15.45 -9.38 18.54
CA ILE A 256 -14.46 -9.98 17.64
C ILE A 256 -15.13 -10.82 16.55
N LEU A 257 -16.09 -11.68 16.94
CA LEU A 257 -16.78 -12.58 16.03
C LEU A 257 -17.69 -11.84 15.04
N THR A 258 -18.33 -10.74 15.47
CA THR A 258 -19.11 -9.88 14.56
C THR A 258 -18.23 -9.14 13.55
N CYS A 259 -16.96 -8.86 13.89
CA CYS A 259 -15.99 -8.31 12.95
C CYS A 259 -15.50 -9.32 11.91
N GLN A 260 -15.78 -10.60 12.12
CA GLN A 260 -15.35 -11.68 11.23
C GLN A 260 -16.16 -11.75 9.93
N ASP A 261 -17.41 -11.26 9.94
CA ASP A 261 -18.22 -11.10 8.74
C ASP A 261 -17.63 -10.07 7.76
N MET A 262 -16.81 -9.14 8.27
CA MET A 262 -16.05 -8.18 7.46
C MET A 262 -14.73 -8.76 6.93
N SER A 263 -14.35 -9.97 7.35
CA SER A 263 -13.19 -10.67 6.81
C SER A 263 -13.57 -11.30 5.48
N TYR A 264 -13.13 -10.69 4.38
CA TYR A 264 -13.18 -11.27 3.02
C TYR A 264 -12.28 -12.53 2.88
N ALA A 265 -11.76 -13.07 3.98
CA ALA A 265 -10.99 -14.29 4.01
C ALA A 265 -11.84 -15.50 3.63
N ALA A 266 -11.18 -16.47 2.98
CA ALA A 266 -11.77 -17.75 2.63
C ALA A 266 -12.27 -18.51 3.89
N PRO A 267 -13.32 -19.36 3.77
CA PRO A 267 -14.00 -19.97 4.91
C PRO A 267 -13.09 -20.83 5.79
N ASP A 268 -12.07 -21.47 5.21
CA ASP A 268 -11.01 -22.23 5.88
C ASP A 268 -10.13 -21.36 6.79
N VAL A 269 -9.74 -20.18 6.30
CA VAL A 269 -8.92 -19.23 7.08
C VAL A 269 -9.74 -18.64 8.23
N ARG A 270 -11.03 -18.37 8.01
CA ARG A 270 -11.96 -17.93 9.05
C ARG A 270 -12.12 -18.97 10.16
N GLN A 271 -12.30 -20.24 9.79
CA GLN A 271 -12.42 -21.32 10.76
C GLN A 271 -11.15 -21.47 11.60
N THR A 272 -9.98 -21.41 10.96
CA THR A 272 -8.68 -21.46 11.65
C THR A 272 -8.50 -20.30 12.64
N LYS A 273 -8.87 -19.07 12.24
CA LYS A 273 -8.84 -17.90 13.14
C LYS A 273 -9.79 -18.08 14.33
N CYS A 274 -11.00 -18.58 14.12
CA CYS A 274 -11.95 -18.89 15.20
C CYS A 274 -11.40 -19.91 16.20
N GLU A 275 -10.80 -20.98 15.69
CA GLU A 275 -10.21 -22.04 16.51
C GLU A 275 -9.05 -21.49 17.35
N GLN A 276 -8.19 -20.65 16.77
CA GLN A 276 -7.09 -20.01 17.50
C GLN A 276 -7.58 -19.05 18.58
N VAL A 277 -8.57 -18.21 18.27
CA VAL A 277 -9.18 -17.29 19.26
C VAL A 277 -9.84 -18.10 20.40
N SER A 278 -10.62 -19.13 20.06
CA SER A 278 -11.30 -19.97 21.04
C SER A 278 -10.32 -20.75 21.92
N LEU A 279 -9.27 -21.32 21.33
CA LEU A 279 -8.20 -22.02 22.05
C LEU A 279 -7.51 -21.08 23.02
N ARG A 280 -7.18 -19.86 22.59
CA ARG A 280 -6.45 -18.90 23.43
C ARG A 280 -7.27 -18.43 24.62
N VAL A 281 -8.56 -18.14 24.42
CA VAL A 281 -9.47 -17.80 25.51
C VAL A 281 -9.63 -19.00 26.46
N ARG A 282 -9.79 -20.21 25.93
CA ARG A 282 -9.92 -21.42 26.75
C ARG A 282 -8.68 -21.71 27.60
N LEU A 283 -7.48 -21.52 27.04
CA LEU A 283 -6.21 -21.64 27.78
C LEU A 283 -6.00 -20.56 28.83
N THR A 284 -6.70 -19.42 28.71
CA THR A 284 -6.63 -18.33 29.71
C THR A 284 -7.65 -18.54 30.83
N LEU A 285 -8.72 -19.31 30.58
CA LEU A 285 -9.79 -19.62 31.54
C LEU A 285 -9.54 -20.89 32.36
N LEU A 286 -8.59 -21.75 31.96
CA LEU A 286 -8.18 -22.98 32.65
C LEU A 286 -6.91 -22.73 33.48
#